data_AF-A0AAT9H298-F1
#
_entry.id   AF-A0AAT9H298-F1
#
_cell.length_a   1.000
_cell.length_b   1.000
_cell.length_c   1.000
_cell.angle_alpha   90.00
_cell.angle_beta   90.00
_cell.angle_gamma   90.00
#
_symmetry.space_group_name_H-M   'P 1'
#
loop_
_entity.id
_entity.type
_entity.pdbx_description
1 polymer ?
#
loop_
_entity_poly.entity_id
_entity_poly.type
_entity_poly.pdbx_seq_one_letter_code
_entity_poly.pdbx_strand_id
1 'polypeptide(L)'
;MTVALHGGLYEEMIYGISGGFVLAFLYFILTHYKVYKSEYYNEEYVYFSSGRKFFLYIGFLIVNLCVAYLLFFIFALIFAGISSYVIKNF
;
A
#
# COMPACT_ATOMS: atom_id res chain seq x y z
N MET A 1 -19.81 5.37 27.50
CA MET A 1 -19.86 6.51 26.54
C MET A 1 -18.95 7.62 27.05
N THR A 2 -17.64 7.45 26.92
CA THR A 2 -16.58 8.44 27.24
C THR A 2 -15.72 8.72 26.00
N VAL A 3 -16.14 8.19 24.86
CA VAL A 3 -15.28 7.86 23.72
C VAL A 3 -15.05 9.07 22.80
N ALA A 4 -15.94 10.07 22.77
CA ALA A 4 -15.86 11.19 21.82
C ALA A 4 -15.15 12.49 22.32
N LEU A 5 -14.58 12.52 23.53
CA LEU A 5 -14.15 13.81 24.15
C LEU A 5 -12.66 14.17 24.03
N HIS A 6 -11.80 13.31 23.46
CA HIS A 6 -10.42 13.67 23.12
C HIS A 6 -10.29 13.66 21.60
N GLY A 7 -10.19 14.83 20.97
CA GLY A 7 -10.10 15.01 19.51
C GLY A 7 -8.83 14.46 18.84
N GLY A 8 -8.25 13.38 19.38
CA GLY A 8 -7.14 12.64 18.80
C GLY A 8 -7.60 11.33 18.15
N LEU A 9 -6.80 10.81 17.22
CA LEU A 9 -7.01 9.46 16.68
C LEU A 9 -6.81 8.43 17.81
N TYR A 10 -7.69 7.43 17.88
CA TYR A 10 -7.51 6.30 18.81
C TYR A 10 -6.20 5.58 18.50
N GLU A 11 -5.51 5.07 19.53
CA GLU A 11 -4.27 4.31 19.36
C GLU A 11 -4.44 3.16 18.36
N GLU A 12 -5.58 2.45 18.42
CA GLU A 12 -5.93 1.40 17.47
C GLU A 12 -5.96 1.89 16.00
N MET A 13 -6.47 3.10 15.76
CA MET A 13 -6.48 3.71 14.44
C MET A 13 -5.08 4.12 13.99
N ILE A 14 -4.24 4.60 14.91
CA ILE A 14 -2.85 4.94 14.62
C ILE A 14 -2.06 3.67 14.23
N TYR A 15 -2.19 2.58 14.98
CA TYR A 15 -1.58 1.29 14.65
C TYR A 15 -2.11 0.71 13.34
N GLY A 16 -3.42 0.82 13.11
CA GLY A 16 -4.05 0.47 11.84
C GLY A 16 -3.45 1.20 10.66
N ILE A 17 -3.56 2.53 10.65
CA ILE A 17 -3.10 3.39 9.55
C ILE A 17 -1.59 3.23 9.32
N SER A 18 -0.79 3.20 10.38
CA SER A 18 0.66 3.07 10.26
C SER A 18 1.08 1.71 9.68
N GLY A 19 0.51 0.60 10.18
CA GLY A 19 0.79 -0.74 9.66
C GLY A 19 0.30 -0.93 8.22
N GLY A 20 -0.91 -0.43 7.92
CA GLY A 20 -1.45 -0.46 6.56
C GLY A 20 -0.59 0.32 5.56
N PHE A 21 -0.08 1.49 5.96
CA PHE A 21 0.81 2.30 5.13
C PHE A 21 2.13 1.60 4.84
N VAL A 22 2.78 1.03 5.86
CA VAL A 22 4.06 0.31 5.71
C VAL A 22 3.92 -0.85 4.74
N LEU A 23 2.85 -1.66 4.86
CA LEU A 23 2.64 -2.79 3.96
C LEU A 23 2.27 -2.36 2.53
N ALA A 24 1.46 -1.32 2.37
CA ALA A 24 1.14 -0.78 1.04
C ALA A 24 2.38 -0.21 0.35
N PHE A 25 3.27 0.45 1.09
CA PHE A 25 4.53 0.96 0.58
C PHE A 25 5.49 -0.17 0.18
N LEU A 26 5.63 -1.20 1.03
CA LEU A 26 6.42 -2.39 0.71
C LEU A 26 5.89 -3.12 -0.53
N TYR A 27 4.56 -3.25 -0.65
CA TYR A 27 3.92 -3.81 -1.84
C TYR A 27 4.33 -3.06 -3.11
N PHE A 28 4.35 -1.73 -3.06
CA PHE A 28 4.72 -0.90 -4.20
C PHE A 28 6.17 -1.13 -4.63
N ILE A 29 7.11 -1.15 -3.68
CA ILE A 29 8.53 -1.43 -3.93
C ILE A 29 8.71 -2.82 -4.55
N LEU A 30 8.09 -3.85 -3.95
CA LEU A 30 8.24 -5.23 -4.40
C LEU A 30 7.64 -5.44 -5.79
N THR A 31 6.50 -4.83 -6.07
CA THR A 31 5.85 -4.94 -7.38
C THR A 31 6.68 -4.26 -8.46
N HIS A 32 7.24 -3.07 -8.16
CA HIS A 32 8.14 -2.39 -9.07
C HIS A 32 9.41 -3.20 -9.35
N TYR A 33 10.03 -3.77 -8.31
CA TYR A 33 11.19 -4.64 -8.44
C TYR A 33 10.91 -5.89 -9.29
N LYS A 34 9.76 -6.54 -9.09
CA LYS A 34 9.35 -7.70 -9.88
C LYS A 34 9.18 -7.37 -11.36
N VAL A 35 8.55 -6.24 -11.67
CA VAL A 35 8.37 -5.81 -13.06
C VAL A 35 9.70 -5.47 -13.71
N TYR A 36 10.59 -4.76 -13.00
CA TYR A 36 11.92 -4.46 -13.53
C TYR A 36 12.72 -5.72 -13.89
N LYS A 37 12.58 -6.80 -13.10
CA LYS A 37 13.24 -8.08 -13.37
C LYS A 37 12.51 -8.98 -14.38
N SER A 38 11.33 -8.58 -14.86
CA SER A 38 10.56 -9.38 -15.81
C SER A 38 11.23 -9.42 -17.18
N GLU A 39 11.01 -10.52 -17.91
CA GLU A 39 11.45 -10.67 -19.30
C GLU A 39 10.84 -9.57 -20.19
N TYR A 40 9.56 -9.24 -19.97
CA TYR A 40 8.88 -8.14 -20.66
C TYR A 40 9.65 -6.82 -20.56
N TYR A 41 10.16 -6.49 -19.37
CA TYR A 41 10.90 -5.25 -19.18
C TYR A 41 12.27 -5.27 -19.86
N ASN A 42 12.96 -6.41 -19.88
CA ASN A 42 14.31 -6.54 -20.43
C ASN A 42 14.35 -6.75 -21.95
N GLU A 43 13.37 -7.45 -22.52
CA GLU A 43 13.40 -7.86 -23.92
C GLU A 43 12.52 -6.99 -24.83
N GLU A 44 11.40 -6.45 -24.34
CA GLU A 44 10.48 -5.67 -25.16
C GLU A 44 10.49 -4.18 -24.77
N TYR A 45 10.34 -3.90 -23.48
CA TYR A 45 10.18 -2.53 -22.99
C TYR A 45 11.41 -1.66 -23.28
N VAL A 46 12.63 -2.22 -23.24
CA VAL A 46 13.88 -1.50 -23.54
C VAL A 46 13.87 -0.87 -24.94
N TYR A 47 13.28 -1.55 -25.93
CA TYR A 47 13.31 -1.10 -27.33
C TYR A 47 12.17 -0.15 -27.70
N PHE A 48 11.25 0.13 -26.79
CA PHE A 48 10.16 1.07 -27.04
C PHE A 48 10.64 2.52 -27.09
N SER A 49 9.97 3.32 -27.92
CA SER A 49 10.14 4.77 -27.95
C SER A 49 9.79 5.39 -26.60
N SER A 50 10.44 6.51 -26.26
CA SER A 50 10.28 7.18 -24.96
C SER A 50 8.83 7.52 -24.63
N GLY A 51 8.02 7.92 -25.63
CA GLY A 51 6.60 8.19 -25.43
C GLY A 51 5.81 6.93 -25.03
N ARG A 52 6.05 5.80 -25.70
CA ARG A 52 5.36 4.54 -25.38
C ARG A 52 5.76 4.01 -24.00
N LYS A 53 7.04 4.15 -23.62
CA LYS A 53 7.54 3.82 -22.28
C LYS A 53 6.83 4.63 -21.20
N PHE A 54 6.65 5.93 -21.43
CA PHE A 54 5.95 6.83 -20.52
C PHE A 54 4.50 6.40 -20.29
N PHE A 55 3.72 6.16 -21.35
CA PHE A 55 2.32 5.74 -21.20
C PHE A 55 2.16 4.41 -20.47
N LEU A 56 2.99 3.41 -20.79
CA LEU A 56 2.97 2.12 -20.10
C LEU A 56 3.35 2.26 -18.62
N TYR A 57 4.33 3.10 -18.31
CA TYR A 57 4.73 3.35 -16.93
C TYR A 57 3.65 4.07 -16.13
N ILE A 58 2.99 5.07 -16.72
CA ILE A 58 1.84 5.76 -16.11
C ILE A 58 0.69 4.77 -15.87
N GLY A 59 0.39 3.90 -16.84
CA GLY A 59 -0.61 2.85 -16.67
C GLY A 59 -0.28 1.89 -15.52
N PHE A 60 0.98 1.42 -15.46
CA PHE A 60 1.50 0.62 -14.36
C PHE A 60 1.33 1.34 -13.01
N LEU A 61 1.68 2.62 -12.94
CA LEU A 61 1.61 3.40 -11.71
C LEU A 61 0.16 3.59 -11.23
N ILE A 62 -0.76 3.91 -12.14
CA ILE A 62 -2.19 4.07 -11.81
C ILE A 62 -2.77 2.77 -11.26
N VAL A 63 -2.53 1.64 -11.94
CA VAL A 63 -3.05 0.34 -11.50
C VAL A 63 -2.49 -0.03 -10.12
N ASN A 64 -1.18 0.12 -9.91
CA ASN A 64 -0.58 -0.21 -8.62
C ASN A 64 -0.99 0.73 -7.50
N LEU A 65 -1.25 2.00 -7.80
CA LEU A 65 -1.77 2.94 -6.81
C LEU A 65 -3.19 2.54 -6.37
N CYS A 66 -4.05 2.13 -7.30
CA CYS A 66 -5.38 1.60 -6.97
C CYS A 66 -5.29 0.33 -6.10
N VAL A 67 -4.42 -0.61 -6.45
CA VAL A 67 -4.25 -1.85 -5.67
C VAL A 67 -3.64 -1.55 -4.30
N ALA A 68 -2.62 -0.70 -4.23
CA ALA A 68 -1.99 -0.30 -2.97
C ALA A 68 -2.98 0.41 -2.04
N TYR A 69 -3.89 1.23 -2.58
CA TYR A 69 -4.96 1.86 -1.81
C TYR A 69 -5.92 0.82 -1.22
N LEU A 70 -6.34 -0.18 -2.00
CA LEU A 70 -7.18 -1.27 -1.49
C LEU A 70 -6.46 -2.09 -0.41
N LEU A 71 -5.19 -2.43 -0.64
CA LEU A 71 -4.37 -3.16 0.33
C LEU A 71 -4.18 -2.34 1.62
N PHE A 72 -3.96 -1.03 1.51
CA PHE A 72 -3.86 -0.13 2.66
C PHE A 72 -5.11 -0.25 3.55
N PHE A 73 -6.31 -0.19 2.97
CA PHE A 73 -7.56 -0.32 3.76
C PHE A 73 -7.67 -1.68 4.44
N ILE A 74 -7.38 -2.77 3.72
CA ILE A 74 -7.45 -4.13 4.27
C ILE A 74 -6.47 -4.28 5.44
N PHE A 75 -5.21 -3.90 5.25
CA PHE A 75 -4.20 -4.02 6.29
C PHE A 75 -4.44 -3.07 7.46
N ALA A 76 -4.94 -1.87 7.21
CA ALA A 76 -5.29 -0.94 8.27
C ALA A 76 -6.37 -1.50 9.19
N LEU A 77 -7.39 -2.17 8.63
CA LEU A 77 -8.43 -2.84 9.42
C LEU A 77 -7.86 -4.04 10.21
N ILE A 78 -6.99 -4.83 9.60
CA ILE A 78 -6.34 -5.97 10.28
C ILE A 78 -5.51 -5.49 11.47
N PHE A 79 -4.63 -4.50 11.27
CA PHE A 79 -3.79 -3.97 12.33
C PHE A 79 -4.60 -3.27 13.43
N ALA A 80 -5.65 -2.52 13.06
CA ALA A 80 -6.57 -1.95 14.04
C ALA A 80 -7.24 -3.05 14.88
N GLY A 81 -7.74 -4.12 14.25
CA GLY A 81 -8.35 -5.25 14.95
C GLY A 81 -7.39 -5.97 15.90
N ILE A 82 -6.16 -6.25 15.44
CA ILE A 82 -5.11 -6.85 16.27
C ILE A 82 -4.77 -5.94 17.45
N SER A 83 -4.56 -4.65 17.19
CA SER A 83 -4.23 -3.69 18.26
C SER A 83 -5.35 -3.59 19.29
N SER A 84 -6.63 -3.62 18.86
CA SER A 84 -7.78 -3.62 19.77
C SER A 84 -7.82 -4.86 20.65
N TYR A 85 -7.53 -6.03 20.08
CA TYR A 85 -7.45 -7.27 20.83
C TYR A 85 -6.29 -7.24 21.84
N VAL A 86 -5.13 -6.73 21.47
CA VAL A 86 -3.96 -6.64 22.37
C VAL A 86 -4.22 -5.64 23.50
N ILE A 87 -4.69 -4.43 23.19
CA ILE A 87 -4.95 -3.37 24.17
C ILE A 87 -6.01 -3.80 25.20
N LYS A 88 -7.03 -4.56 24.79
CA LYS A 88 -8.08 -5.04 25.71
C LYS A 88 -7.66 -6.18 26.63
N ASN A 89 -6.59 -6.92 26.28
CA ASN A 89 -6.13 -8.08 27.04
C ASN A 89 -4.88 -7.80 27.89
N PHE A 90 -4.40 -6.55 27.89
CA PHE A 90 -3.36 -6.03 28.78
C PHE A 90 -3.98 -5.12 29.84
#